data_AF-A0A957ZT30-F1
#
_entry.id   AF-A0A957ZT30-F1
#
_cell.length_a   1.000
_cell.length_b   1.000
_cell.length_c   1.000
_cell.angle_alpha   90.00
_cell.angle_beta   90.00
_cell.angle_gamma   90.00
#
_symmetry.space_group_name_H-M   'P 1'
#
loop_
_entity.id
_entity.type
_entity.pdbx_description
1 polymer ?
#
loop_
_entity_poly.entity_id
_entity_poly.type
_entity_poly.pdbx_seq_one_letter_code
_entity_poly.pdbx_strand_id
1 'polypeptide(L)'
;MNEPAHRPTPSDAAQGDAALPRAGDRPAWRAVCRQQAQAAAEAEARAKWRVADDDMIPFNYRWEHVQHVVGLARWLATETGADAEIVEAAAWLHDVRKAEPEHALRGAEAAQEILAGTDFPPHKVDAVADAIRQHEGLYRDESTPL
;
A
#
# COMPACT_ATOMS: atom_id res chain seq x y z
N MET A 1 -53.04 -19.59 43.20
CA MET A 1 -51.60 -19.77 43.49
C MET A 1 -50.89 -19.48 42.18
N ASN A 2 -50.25 -18.31 42.09
CA ASN A 2 -49.93 -17.61 40.86
C ASN A 2 -48.74 -18.21 40.08
N GLU A 3 -48.82 -18.08 38.75
CA GLU A 3 -47.86 -18.45 37.70
C GLU A 3 -46.41 -17.95 37.91
N PRO A 4 -45.40 -18.65 37.37
CA PRO A 4 -44.02 -18.18 37.37
C PRO A 4 -43.76 -17.13 36.28
N ALA A 5 -43.10 -16.04 36.67
CA ALA A 5 -42.73 -14.92 35.81
C ALA A 5 -41.74 -15.31 34.69
N HIS A 6 -42.09 -14.90 33.48
CA HIS A 6 -41.31 -14.96 32.24
C HIS A 6 -40.01 -14.14 32.36
N ARG A 7 -38.86 -14.75 32.08
CA ARG A 7 -37.57 -14.03 32.00
C ARG A 7 -37.50 -13.26 30.67
N PRO A 8 -37.14 -11.96 30.66
CA PRO A 8 -36.80 -11.28 29.42
C PRO A 8 -35.43 -11.75 28.92
N THR A 9 -35.33 -11.98 27.61
CA THR A 9 -34.07 -12.19 26.88
C THR A 9 -33.36 -10.83 26.68
N PRO A 10 -32.02 -10.74 26.76
CA PRO A 10 -31.30 -9.56 26.25
C PRO A 10 -31.35 -9.63 24.72
N SER A 11 -32.17 -8.79 24.08
CA SER A 11 -31.89 -7.39 23.70
C SER A 11 -30.80 -7.31 22.64
N ASP A 12 -31.22 -6.82 21.47
CA ASP A 12 -30.41 -6.39 20.34
C ASP A 12 -29.06 -5.83 20.79
N ALA A 13 -28.01 -6.61 20.52
CA ALA A 13 -26.67 -6.06 20.45
C ALA A 13 -26.64 -5.19 19.20
N ALA A 14 -26.77 -3.88 19.44
CA ALA A 14 -26.57 -2.81 18.50
C ALA A 14 -25.40 -3.15 17.55
N GLN A 15 -25.73 -3.30 16.28
CA GLN A 15 -24.78 -3.13 15.20
C GLN A 15 -24.27 -1.70 15.30
N GLY A 16 -23.11 -1.55 15.91
CA GLY A 16 -22.33 -0.32 15.84
C GLY A 16 -21.96 -0.14 14.38
N ASP A 17 -22.75 0.68 13.68
CA ASP A 17 -22.39 1.21 12.39
C ASP A 17 -21.15 2.08 12.61
N ALA A 18 -19.97 1.48 12.39
CA ALA A 18 -18.71 2.18 12.40
C ALA A 18 -18.72 3.13 11.21
N ALA A 19 -19.29 4.32 11.42
CA ALA A 19 -19.40 5.36 10.43
C ALA A 19 -18.00 5.58 9.81
N LEU A 20 -17.91 5.32 8.50
CA LEU A 20 -16.71 5.58 7.72
C LEU A 20 -16.25 7.03 7.99
N PRO A 21 -14.98 7.27 8.33
CA PRO A 21 -14.49 8.59 8.67
C PRO A 21 -14.78 9.56 7.52
N ARG A 22 -15.25 10.77 7.86
CA ARG A 22 -15.54 11.82 6.88
C ARG A 22 -14.27 12.14 6.11
N ALA A 23 -14.40 12.43 4.81
CA ALA A 23 -13.29 12.60 3.88
C ALA A 23 -12.25 13.69 4.27
N GLY A 24 -12.52 14.54 5.26
CA GLY A 24 -11.60 15.58 5.74
C GLY A 24 -10.66 15.17 6.88
N ASP A 25 -10.83 14.00 7.49
CA ASP A 25 -10.03 13.55 8.66
C ASP A 25 -9.02 12.44 8.33
N ARG A 26 -8.92 12.06 7.05
CA ARG A 26 -8.03 10.97 6.64
C ARG A 26 -6.59 11.46 6.53
N PRO A 27 -5.59 10.63 6.91
CA PRO A 27 -4.20 11.00 6.83
C PRO A 27 -3.77 11.25 5.38
N ALA A 28 -2.81 12.16 5.22
CA ALA A 28 -2.23 12.49 3.92
C ALA A 28 -1.60 11.25 3.27
N TRP A 29 -2.07 10.88 2.08
CA TRP A 29 -1.68 9.65 1.40
C TRP A 29 -0.19 9.58 1.16
N ARG A 30 0.47 10.71 0.82
CA ARG A 30 1.92 10.76 0.59
C ARG A 30 2.71 10.34 1.82
N ALA A 31 2.28 10.77 3.01
CA ALA A 31 2.93 10.42 4.25
C ALA A 31 2.73 8.93 4.56
N VAL A 32 1.50 8.42 4.39
CA VAL A 32 1.16 7.02 4.61
C VAL A 32 1.90 6.09 3.64
N CYS A 33 1.86 6.38 2.33
CA CYS A 33 2.57 5.59 1.31
C CYS A 33 4.07 5.55 1.57
N ARG A 34 4.69 6.70 1.89
CA ARG A 34 6.12 6.77 2.23
C ARG A 34 6.43 5.93 3.48
N GLN A 35 5.61 6.01 4.52
CA GLN A 35 5.78 5.24 5.75
C GLN A 35 5.66 3.74 5.50
N GLN A 36 4.64 3.30 4.76
CA GLN A 36 4.43 1.89 4.41
C GLN A 36 5.59 1.35 3.57
N ALA A 37 6.05 2.11 2.58
CA ALA A 37 7.19 1.74 1.75
C ALA A 37 8.49 1.64 2.56
N GLN A 38 8.74 2.60 3.46
CA GLN A 38 9.92 2.59 4.33
C GLN A 38 9.89 1.40 5.28
N ALA A 39 8.75 1.13 5.93
CA ALA A 39 8.60 0.00 6.84
C ALA A 39 8.80 -1.35 6.12
N ALA A 40 8.24 -1.52 4.92
CA ALA A 40 8.44 -2.72 4.11
C ALA A 40 9.93 -2.89 3.70
N ALA A 41 10.59 -1.82 3.30
CA ALA A 41 12.00 -1.83 2.95
C ALA A 41 12.90 -2.16 4.15
N GLU A 42 12.63 -1.57 5.32
CA GLU A 42 13.34 -1.87 6.57
C GLU A 42 13.16 -3.32 7.01
N ALA A 43 11.95 -3.87 6.90
CA ALA A 43 11.69 -5.27 7.19
C ALA A 43 12.50 -6.21 6.28
N GLU A 44 12.55 -5.93 4.97
CA GLU A 44 13.38 -6.69 4.02
C GLU A 44 14.88 -6.58 4.34
N ALA A 45 15.36 -5.37 4.64
CA ALA A 45 16.76 -5.14 4.96
C ALA A 45 17.16 -5.84 6.26
N ARG A 46 16.35 -5.77 7.32
CA ARG A 46 16.59 -6.48 8.59
C ARG A 46 16.65 -7.99 8.38
N ALA A 47 15.71 -8.54 7.61
CA ALA A 47 15.72 -9.96 7.28
C ALA A 47 16.99 -10.38 6.53
N LYS A 48 17.44 -9.58 5.55
CA LYS A 48 18.65 -9.86 4.77
C LYS A 48 19.92 -9.79 5.60
N TRP A 49 20.05 -8.77 6.45
CA TRP A 49 21.23 -8.56 7.29
C TRP A 49 21.19 -9.36 8.60
N ARG A 50 20.07 -10.02 8.91
CA ARG A 50 19.83 -10.76 10.17
C ARG A 50 20.05 -9.88 11.41
N VAL A 51 19.49 -8.68 11.35
CA VAL A 51 19.64 -7.63 12.37
C VAL A 51 18.42 -7.67 13.29
N ALA A 52 18.61 -7.55 14.61
CA ALA A 52 17.51 -7.46 15.57
C ALA A 52 16.74 -6.14 15.41
N ASP A 53 15.56 -6.02 16.01
CA ASP A 53 14.68 -4.86 15.81
C ASP A 53 15.31 -3.53 16.25
N ASP A 54 16.06 -3.54 17.36
CA ASP A 54 16.68 -2.34 17.94
C ASP A 54 18.06 -2.02 17.35
N ASP A 55 18.63 -2.94 16.57
CA ASP A 55 19.96 -2.76 15.99
C ASP A 55 19.91 -1.91 14.72
N MET A 56 21.01 -1.21 14.45
CA MET A 56 21.17 -0.39 13.26
C MET A 56 21.27 -1.25 11.99
N ILE A 57 20.46 -0.93 10.98
CA ILE A 57 20.56 -1.54 9.65
C ILE A 57 21.83 -1.01 8.95
N PRO A 58 22.78 -1.87 8.55
CA PRO A 58 24.01 -1.42 7.91
C PRO A 58 23.79 -0.67 6.58
N PHE A 59 22.84 -1.15 5.76
CA PHE A 59 22.45 -0.54 4.49
C PHE A 59 21.05 -0.99 4.05
N ASN A 60 20.16 -0.06 3.72
CA ASN A 60 18.78 -0.36 3.34
C ASN A 60 18.55 -0.24 1.83
N TYR A 61 19.22 -1.09 1.05
CA TYR A 61 19.21 -1.08 -0.43
C TYR A 61 17.81 -0.95 -1.04
N ARG A 62 16.78 -1.51 -0.40
CA ARG A 62 15.40 -1.42 -0.86
C ARG A 62 14.84 -0.01 -0.70
N TRP A 63 15.14 0.67 0.40
CA TRP A 63 14.73 2.03 0.63
C TRP A 63 15.40 3.02 -0.33
N GLU A 64 16.69 2.83 -0.64
CA GLU A 64 17.33 3.64 -1.70
C GLU A 64 16.70 3.37 -3.07
N HIS A 65 16.40 2.11 -3.41
CA HIS A 65 15.69 1.74 -4.63
C HIS A 65 14.33 2.46 -4.76
N VAL A 66 13.47 2.37 -3.74
CA VAL A 66 12.14 3.01 -3.78
C VAL A 66 12.24 4.51 -3.94
N GLN A 67 13.14 5.19 -3.23
CA GLN A 67 13.33 6.64 -3.35
C GLN A 67 13.76 7.06 -4.76
N HIS A 68 14.67 6.30 -5.39
CA HIS A 68 15.07 6.55 -6.77
C HIS A 68 13.92 6.33 -7.75
N VAL A 69 13.15 5.24 -7.60
CA VAL A 69 11.97 4.96 -8.43
C VAL A 69 10.95 6.08 -8.34
N VAL A 70 10.65 6.56 -7.13
CA VAL A 70 9.72 7.69 -6.92
C VAL A 70 10.24 8.98 -7.57
N GLY A 71 11.53 9.28 -7.42
CA GLY A 71 12.15 10.44 -8.05
C GLY A 71 12.03 10.39 -9.57
N LEU A 72 12.37 9.25 -10.17
CA LEU A 72 12.28 9.04 -11.61
C LEU A 72 10.83 9.09 -12.11
N ALA A 73 9.90 8.45 -11.40
CA ALA A 73 8.49 8.39 -11.75
C ALA A 73 7.85 9.79 -11.77
N ARG A 74 8.15 10.64 -10.77
CA ARG A 74 7.68 12.04 -10.75
C ARG A 74 8.25 12.86 -11.92
N TRP A 75 9.52 12.66 -12.24
CA TRP A 75 10.12 13.32 -13.41
C TRP A 75 9.43 12.87 -14.69
N LEU A 76 9.29 11.57 -14.92
CA LEU A 76 8.59 11.01 -16.09
C LEU A 76 7.13 11.47 -16.19
N ALA A 77 6.40 11.59 -15.07
CA ALA A 77 5.04 12.12 -15.08
C ALA A 77 5.00 13.55 -15.63
N THR A 78 6.01 14.37 -15.32
CA THR A 78 6.16 15.73 -15.85
C THR A 78 6.43 15.71 -17.36
N GLU A 79 7.33 14.84 -17.83
CA GLU A 79 7.70 14.74 -19.25
C GLU A 79 6.60 14.15 -20.13
N THR A 80 5.79 13.25 -19.58
CA THR A 80 4.77 12.51 -20.35
C THR A 80 3.36 13.07 -20.19
N GLY A 81 3.11 13.93 -19.21
CA GLY A 81 1.77 14.40 -18.86
C GLY A 81 0.91 13.32 -18.16
N ALA A 82 1.52 12.24 -17.66
CA ALA A 82 0.82 11.24 -16.87
C ALA A 82 0.32 11.84 -15.54
N ASP A 83 -0.75 11.26 -14.98
CA ASP A 83 -1.31 11.72 -13.72
C ASP A 83 -0.30 11.55 -12.58
N ALA A 84 0.19 12.67 -12.05
CA ALA A 84 1.27 12.69 -11.07
C ALA A 84 0.92 11.96 -9.77
N GLU A 85 -0.36 11.98 -9.34
CA GLU A 85 -0.77 11.30 -8.10
C GLU A 85 -0.80 9.78 -8.29
N ILE A 86 -1.30 9.31 -9.44
CA ILE A 86 -1.30 7.88 -9.77
C ILE A 86 0.14 7.36 -9.83
N VAL A 87 0.99 8.05 -10.59
CA VAL A 87 2.38 7.62 -10.81
C VAL A 87 3.18 7.64 -9.50
N GLU A 88 3.03 8.68 -8.69
CA GLU A 88 3.72 8.80 -7.40
C GLU A 88 3.24 7.74 -6.39
N ALA A 89 1.94 7.50 -6.28
CA ALA A 89 1.39 6.48 -5.39
C ALA A 89 1.84 5.06 -5.79
N ALA A 90 1.78 4.74 -7.09
CA ALA A 90 2.26 3.47 -7.62
C ALA A 90 3.76 3.29 -7.34
N ALA A 91 4.58 4.31 -7.56
CA ALA A 91 6.02 4.25 -7.32
C ALA A 91 6.36 3.99 -5.84
N TRP A 92 5.67 4.63 -4.90
CA TRP A 92 5.87 4.35 -3.47
C TRP A 92 5.50 2.91 -3.10
N LEU A 93 4.42 2.38 -3.65
CA LEU A 93 3.82 1.13 -3.19
C LEU A 93 4.18 -0.11 -4.02
N HIS A 94 4.89 0.03 -5.16
CA HIS A 94 5.13 -1.08 -6.09
C HIS A 94 5.74 -2.32 -5.45
N ASP A 95 6.66 -2.13 -4.50
CA ASP A 95 7.40 -3.20 -3.80
C ASP A 95 6.92 -3.38 -2.33
N VAL A 96 5.75 -2.85 -1.94
CA VAL A 96 5.28 -2.89 -0.52
C VAL A 96 5.03 -4.31 0.01
N ARG A 97 4.98 -5.31 -0.87
CA ARG A 97 4.87 -6.76 -0.57
C ARG A 97 6.00 -7.58 -1.19
N LYS A 98 7.20 -7.01 -1.36
CA LYS A 98 8.30 -7.64 -2.11
C LYS A 98 8.72 -9.03 -1.63
N ALA A 99 8.58 -9.32 -0.34
CA ALA A 99 8.94 -10.60 0.24
C ALA A 99 7.92 -11.72 -0.03
N GLU A 100 6.75 -11.40 -0.56
CA GLU A 100 5.67 -12.36 -0.81
C GLU A 100 5.75 -12.95 -2.23
N PRO A 101 5.31 -14.21 -2.44
CA PRO A 101 5.02 -14.71 -3.77
C PRO A 101 3.99 -13.83 -4.47
N GLU A 102 4.12 -13.67 -5.80
CA GLU A 102 3.22 -12.82 -6.60
C GLU A 102 3.16 -11.37 -6.08
N HIS A 103 4.32 -10.82 -5.69
CA HIS A 103 4.40 -9.52 -5.02
C HIS A 103 3.75 -8.36 -5.81
N ALA A 104 3.70 -8.40 -7.14
CA ALA A 104 2.95 -7.39 -7.89
C ALA A 104 1.43 -7.49 -7.65
N LEU A 105 0.88 -8.70 -7.60
CA LEU A 105 -0.54 -8.91 -7.27
C LEU A 105 -0.83 -8.53 -5.82
N ARG A 106 -0.02 -9.03 -4.87
CA ARG A 106 -0.16 -8.72 -3.44
C ARG A 106 0.05 -7.25 -3.12
N GLY A 107 0.99 -6.61 -3.81
CA GLY A 107 1.24 -5.18 -3.73
C GLY A 107 0.06 -4.35 -4.24
N ALA A 108 -0.59 -4.78 -5.31
CA ALA A 108 -1.79 -4.13 -5.83
C ALA A 108 -2.96 -4.22 -4.85
N GLU A 109 -3.21 -5.39 -4.27
CA GLU A 109 -4.22 -5.59 -3.21
C GLU A 109 -3.94 -4.68 -2.00
N ALA A 110 -2.70 -4.68 -1.51
CA ALA A 110 -2.28 -3.82 -0.41
C ALA A 110 -2.42 -2.32 -0.73
N ALA A 111 -2.15 -1.90 -1.97
CA ALA A 111 -2.29 -0.52 -2.38
C ALA A 111 -3.75 -0.04 -2.35
N GLN A 112 -4.71 -0.89 -2.72
CA GLN A 112 -6.13 -0.57 -2.60
C GLN A 112 -6.51 -0.30 -1.14
N GLU A 113 -6.09 -1.18 -0.22
CA GLU A 113 -6.35 -1.06 1.22
C GLU A 113 -5.69 0.19 1.82
N ILE A 114 -4.40 0.41 1.53
CA ILE A 114 -3.63 1.55 2.04
C ILE A 114 -4.26 2.86 1.58
N LEU A 115 -4.53 3.01 0.28
CA LEU A 115 -5.06 4.26 -0.26
C LEU A 115 -6.49 4.53 0.18
N ALA A 116 -7.33 3.50 0.32
CA ALA A 116 -8.69 3.63 0.84
C ALA A 116 -8.73 4.19 2.28
N GLY A 117 -7.65 4.03 3.05
CA GLY A 117 -7.48 4.59 4.39
C GLY A 117 -6.97 6.03 4.44
N THR A 118 -6.70 6.66 3.29
CA THR A 118 -6.07 8.00 3.19
C THR A 118 -6.97 9.03 2.52
N ASP A 119 -6.47 10.25 2.35
CA ASP A 119 -7.08 11.32 1.55
C ASP A 119 -6.87 11.17 0.02
N PHE A 120 -6.30 10.05 -0.45
CA PHE A 120 -6.09 9.80 -1.88
C PHE A 120 -7.41 9.79 -2.67
N PRO A 121 -7.47 10.38 -3.88
CA PRO A 121 -8.71 10.42 -4.66
C PRO A 121 -9.24 9.01 -4.98
N PRO A 122 -10.44 8.62 -4.51
CA PRO A 122 -10.92 7.23 -4.63
C PRO A 122 -11.02 6.73 -6.08
N HIS A 123 -11.36 7.62 -7.02
CA HIS A 123 -11.48 7.29 -8.45
C HIS A 123 -10.13 6.96 -9.12
N LYS A 124 -9.00 7.22 -8.47
CA LYS A 124 -7.65 6.93 -8.97
C LYS A 124 -7.07 5.61 -8.45
N VAL A 125 -7.68 5.02 -7.42
CA VAL A 125 -7.14 3.86 -6.70
C VAL A 125 -6.95 2.65 -7.63
N ASP A 126 -7.93 2.37 -8.48
CA ASP A 126 -7.86 1.24 -9.41
C ASP A 126 -6.72 1.39 -10.42
N ALA A 127 -6.44 2.60 -10.89
CA ALA A 127 -5.32 2.87 -11.80
C ALA A 127 -3.96 2.68 -11.10
N VAL A 128 -3.85 3.01 -9.81
CA VAL A 128 -2.64 2.73 -9.02
C VAL A 128 -2.44 1.23 -8.86
N ALA A 129 -3.49 0.52 -8.46
CA ALA A 129 -3.45 -0.93 -8.27
C ALA A 129 -3.10 -1.65 -9.57
N ASP A 130 -3.64 -1.19 -10.70
CA ASP A 130 -3.33 -1.75 -12.02
C ASP A 130 -1.87 -1.55 -12.42
N ALA A 131 -1.34 -0.32 -12.24
CA ALA A 131 0.07 -0.03 -12.49
C ALA A 131 1.00 -0.91 -11.64
N ILE A 132 0.67 -1.13 -10.37
CA ILE A 132 1.43 -2.02 -9.48
C ILE A 132 1.32 -3.47 -9.94
N ARG A 133 0.14 -3.95 -10.34
CA ARG A 133 -0.04 -5.34 -10.80
C ARG A 133 0.84 -5.68 -12.01
N GLN A 134 1.12 -4.71 -12.86
CA GLN A 134 1.85 -4.89 -14.12
C GLN A 134 3.35 -4.53 -14.03
N HIS A 135 3.86 -4.20 -12.84
CA HIS A 135 5.22 -3.65 -12.71
C HIS A 135 6.33 -4.70 -12.84
N GLU A 136 5.99 -6.00 -12.82
CA GLU A 136 6.93 -7.10 -13.00
C GLU A 136 6.62 -7.92 -14.26
N GLY A 137 7.54 -8.79 -14.67
CA GLY A 137 7.31 -9.70 -15.80
C GLY A 137 7.41 -9.04 -17.18
N LEU A 138 8.01 -7.85 -17.28
CA LEU A 138 8.39 -7.26 -18.55
C LEU A 138 9.64 -7.96 -19.08
N TYR A 139 9.46 -8.84 -20.07
CA TYR A 139 10.54 -9.52 -20.76
C TYR A 139 10.77 -8.88 -22.13
N ARG A 140 12.04 -8.75 -22.51
CA ARG A 140 12.40 -8.46 -23.89
C ARG A 140 12.28 -9.75 -24.69
N ASP A 141 11.60 -9.70 -25.82
CA ASP A 141 11.61 -10.82 -26.76
C ASP A 141 13.02 -10.97 -27.35
N GLU A 142 13.58 -12.18 -27.27
CA GLU A 142 14.91 -12.54 -27.78
C GLU A 142 15.10 -12.18 -29.27
N SER A 143 14.00 -12.11 -30.04
CA SER A 143 14.02 -11.72 -31.45
C SER A 143 14.02 -10.21 -31.69
N THR A 144 13.89 -9.37 -30.66
CA THR A 144 13.88 -7.89 -30.80
C THR A 144 15.30 -7.35 -31.02
N PRO A 145 15.61 -6.72 -32.18
CA PRO A 145 16.95 -6.18 -32.46
C PRO A 145 17.40 -5.10 -31.47
N LEU A 146 18.71 -5.01 -31.23
CA LEU A 146 19.36 -3.98 -30.40
C LEU A 146 19.41 -2.61 -31.08
#